data_AF-A0A5C7ZPT0-F1
#
_entry.id   AF-A0A5C7ZPT0-F1
#
_cell.length_a   1.000
_cell.length_b   1.000
_cell.length_c   1.000
_cell.angle_alpha   90.00
_cell.angle_beta   90.00
_cell.angle_gamma   90.00
#
_symmetry.space_group_name_H-M   'P 1'
#
loop_
_entity.id
_entity.type
_entity.pdbx_description
1 polymer ?
#
loop_
_entity_poly.entity_id
_entity_poly.type
_entity_poly.pdbx_seq_one_letter_code
_entity_poly.pdbx_strand_id
1 'polypeptide(L)'
;MGDSRPPAPACAGARPWRRAFAWLAFLGPFFFASYGFATWVSAQRADVGSLVFAWERYVPLLPWTIVPYWLIDLLYGVSLFLCVTRRQLDTHALRLLTTQVLAVTCFLLAPLRCTFERGEVSGAFGWLFDLLTSFDQPFNQAPSLHIALLVVLLEPYLRAAPRRWHGLVYVTALLIAASVMTTWQHHFFDLPTGAWLGCFVLWLLPSDARPLLGRLRLVPDRKRRCLAAAYGGAGLLLGGMALALGGAGLWLLWAAASLALLAVIYLAGDAEAFAKQPDGSLPCAVRCLLAPYLAAAWLNSRWWTRHLAAVNEVAAGVALGRLPSADQLPALGVRCVVDLCAELPFPASGLHYASIPVLDLIPPTPGQIERAVQAIDVARRQGPVLVCCALGLARSAVVLAAWLLHAGIAASPAAAIAQVRAARPAVVLGVREVVLLEQWLDGRSAA
;
A
#
# COMPACT_ATOMS: atom_id res chain seq x y z
N MET A 1 -15.40 -46.59 -8.27
CA MET A 1 -14.68 -46.55 -6.98
C MET A 1 -13.22 -46.21 -7.27
N GLY A 2 -12.90 -44.92 -7.26
CA GLY A 2 -11.55 -44.39 -7.43
C GLY A 2 -11.21 -43.59 -6.19
N ASP A 3 -10.22 -44.08 -5.46
CA ASP A 3 -9.78 -43.63 -4.14
C ASP A 3 -9.29 -42.17 -4.20
N SER A 4 -10.12 -41.22 -3.77
CA SER A 4 -9.79 -39.79 -3.68
C SER A 4 -9.26 -39.49 -2.28
N ARG A 5 -7.99 -39.84 -2.05
CA ARG A 5 -7.29 -39.34 -0.87
C ARG A 5 -7.10 -37.82 -1.00
N PRO A 6 -7.41 -37.03 0.04
CA PRO A 6 -7.04 -35.62 0.07
C PRO A 6 -5.51 -35.49 -0.01
N PRO A 7 -4.97 -34.42 -0.62
CA PRO A 7 -3.53 -34.20 -0.64
C PRO A 7 -3.02 -34.11 0.80
N ALA A 8 -2.00 -34.90 1.11
CA ALA A 8 -1.32 -34.84 2.40
C ALA A 8 -0.80 -33.40 2.65
N PRO A 9 -0.84 -32.90 3.90
CA PRO A 9 -0.22 -31.62 4.22
C PRO A 9 1.25 -31.68 3.82
N ALA A 10 1.70 -30.74 3.00
CA ALA A 10 3.09 -30.62 2.62
C ALA A 10 3.96 -30.70 3.88
N CYS A 11 4.93 -31.62 3.91
CA CYS A 11 5.85 -31.80 5.02
C CYS A 11 6.40 -30.44 5.46
N ALA A 12 6.00 -29.99 6.65
CA ALA A 12 6.47 -28.75 7.23
C ALA A 12 7.98 -28.90 7.46
N GLY A 13 8.80 -28.28 6.60
CA GLY A 13 10.23 -28.20 6.83
C GLY A 13 10.51 -27.64 8.23
N ALA A 14 11.58 -28.11 8.87
CA ALA A 14 11.98 -27.60 10.18
C ALA A 14 12.05 -26.07 10.18
N ARG A 15 11.49 -25.43 11.22
CA ARG A 15 11.50 -23.97 11.34
C ARG A 15 12.93 -23.44 11.24
N PRO A 16 13.16 -22.29 10.57
CA PRO A 16 14.51 -21.80 10.26
C PRO A 16 15.19 -21.11 11.46
N TRP A 17 15.17 -21.70 12.65
CA TRP A 17 15.65 -21.06 13.90
C TRP A 17 17.11 -20.65 13.85
N ARG A 18 18.00 -21.48 13.28
CA ARG A 18 19.42 -21.10 13.12
C ARG A 18 19.58 -19.80 12.33
N ARG A 19 18.74 -19.61 11.31
CA ARG A 19 18.72 -18.38 10.50
C ARG A 19 18.10 -17.22 11.26
N ALA A 20 17.08 -17.47 12.09
CA ALA A 20 16.50 -16.45 12.95
C ALA A 20 17.53 -15.94 13.98
N PHE A 21 18.30 -16.83 14.59
CA PHE A 21 19.42 -16.46 15.46
C PHE A 21 20.49 -15.66 14.71
N ALA A 22 20.87 -16.09 13.50
CA ALA A 22 21.84 -15.35 12.69
C ALA A 22 21.35 -13.93 12.34
N TRP A 23 20.08 -13.79 11.95
CA TRP A 23 19.46 -12.49 11.72
C TRP A 23 19.43 -11.64 12.99
N LEU A 24 19.06 -12.20 14.14
CA LEU A 24 19.03 -11.49 15.41
C LEU A 24 20.43 -11.02 15.84
N ALA A 25 21.42 -11.89 15.70
CA ALA A 25 22.82 -11.60 16.02
C ALA A 25 23.43 -10.53 15.10
N PHE A 26 22.88 -10.33 13.90
CA PHE A 26 23.25 -9.21 13.03
C PHE A 26 22.44 -7.95 13.33
N LEU A 27 21.12 -8.06 13.38
CA LEU A 27 20.19 -6.94 13.51
C LEU A 27 20.33 -6.20 14.83
N GLY A 28 20.55 -6.91 15.94
CA GLY A 28 20.72 -6.30 17.27
C GLY A 28 21.92 -5.36 17.33
N PRO A 29 23.16 -5.85 17.08
CA PRO A 29 24.34 -5.00 17.04
C PRO A 29 24.26 -3.89 15.99
N PHE A 30 23.71 -4.18 14.80
CA PHE A 30 23.53 -3.17 13.76
C PHE A 30 22.58 -2.05 14.21
N PHE A 31 21.49 -2.38 14.91
CA PHE A 31 20.57 -1.40 15.47
C PHE A 31 21.29 -0.44 16.41
N PHE A 32 21.94 -0.96 17.47
CA PHE A 32 22.62 -0.11 18.45
C PHE A 32 23.76 0.71 17.84
N ALA A 33 24.54 0.13 16.91
CA ALA A 33 25.61 0.84 16.24
C ALA A 33 25.10 1.98 15.35
N SER A 34 24.10 1.71 14.50
CA SER A 34 23.56 2.71 13.57
C SER A 34 22.75 3.80 14.28
N TYR A 35 21.96 3.41 15.29
CA TYR A 35 21.17 4.34 16.11
C TYR A 35 22.08 5.22 16.97
N GLY A 36 23.05 4.63 17.67
CA GLY A 36 24.03 5.36 18.46
C GLY A 36 24.90 6.28 17.62
N PHE A 37 25.25 5.87 16.39
CA PHE A 37 25.95 6.74 15.44
C PHE A 37 25.12 7.97 15.06
N ALA A 38 23.84 7.80 14.72
CA ALA A 38 22.95 8.92 14.40
C ALA A 38 22.78 9.88 15.57
N THR A 39 22.67 9.35 16.78
CA THR A 39 22.66 10.11 18.04
C THR A 39 23.94 10.91 18.21
N TRP A 40 25.10 10.26 18.08
CA TRP A 40 26.41 10.88 18.27
C TRP A 40 26.68 11.99 17.25
N VAL A 41 26.28 11.80 15.98
CA VAL A 41 26.37 12.84 14.94
C VAL A 41 25.46 14.02 15.28
N SER A 42 24.21 13.75 15.67
CA SER A 42 23.24 14.79 16.00
C SER A 42 23.66 15.60 17.25
N ALA A 43 24.26 14.96 18.24
CA ALA A 43 24.76 15.62 19.45
C ALA A 43 25.91 16.62 19.18
N GLN A 44 26.63 16.47 18.07
CA GLN A 44 27.69 17.39 17.65
C GLN A 44 27.18 18.56 16.81
N ARG A 45 25.93 18.51 16.37
CA ARG A 45 25.34 19.54 15.50
C ARG A 45 24.77 20.68 16.31
N ALA A 46 25.01 21.90 15.83
CA ALA A 46 24.39 23.10 16.39
C ALA A 46 22.96 23.33 15.86
N ASP A 47 22.62 22.74 14.71
CA ASP A 47 21.41 22.98 13.93
C ASP A 47 20.33 21.89 14.12
N VAL A 48 20.14 21.41 15.36
CA VAL A 48 19.10 20.41 15.65
C VAL A 48 17.76 21.08 15.96
N GLY A 49 16.81 20.95 15.04
CA GLY A 49 15.46 21.48 15.16
C GLY A 49 14.55 20.67 16.08
N SER A 50 13.34 21.17 16.32
CA SER A 50 12.28 20.45 17.02
C SER A 50 10.93 20.82 16.43
N LEU A 51 10.05 19.84 16.25
CA LEU A 51 8.70 20.03 15.73
C LEU A 51 7.68 19.61 16.79
N VAL A 52 7.12 20.60 17.49
CA VAL A 52 6.22 20.38 18.63
C VAL A 52 4.94 21.18 18.41
N PHE A 53 3.79 20.52 18.57
CA PHE A 53 2.50 21.20 18.55
C PHE A 53 2.12 21.70 19.94
N ALA A 54 1.49 22.87 20.00
CA ALA A 54 1.14 23.54 21.27
C ALA A 54 0.24 22.71 22.20
N TRP A 55 -0.53 21.77 21.66
CA TRP A 55 -1.41 20.90 22.44
C TRP A 55 -0.66 19.75 23.13
N GLU A 56 0.56 19.41 22.68
CA GLU A 56 1.33 18.28 23.24
C GLU A 56 1.68 18.49 24.72
N ARG A 57 1.73 19.74 25.19
CA ARG A 57 1.94 20.09 26.61
C ARG A 57 0.86 19.54 27.56
N TYR A 58 -0.30 19.15 27.03
CA TYR A 58 -1.39 18.55 27.80
C TYR A 58 -1.28 17.02 27.90
N VAL A 59 -0.29 16.40 27.25
CA VAL A 59 -0.05 14.96 27.33
C VAL A 59 0.71 14.66 28.62
N PRO A 60 0.10 13.96 29.60
CA PRO A 60 0.76 13.69 30.88
C PRO A 60 1.85 12.64 30.71
N LEU A 61 2.93 12.78 31.48
CA LEU A 61 3.89 11.70 31.71
C LEU A 61 3.20 10.60 32.52
N LEU A 62 3.15 9.39 31.99
CA LEU A 62 2.61 8.21 32.66
C LEU A 62 3.74 7.19 32.86
N PRO A 63 4.45 7.18 34.01
CA PRO A 63 5.65 6.38 34.19
C PRO A 63 5.47 4.88 33.90
N TRP A 64 4.34 4.28 34.25
CA TRP A 64 4.06 2.87 34.00
C TRP A 64 4.04 2.49 32.52
N THR A 65 3.83 3.45 31.62
CA THR A 65 3.83 3.22 30.16
C THR A 65 5.23 2.95 29.60
N ILE A 66 6.28 3.10 30.40
CA ILE A 66 7.63 2.62 30.06
C ILE A 66 7.66 1.10 29.81
N VAL A 67 6.77 0.34 30.46
CA VAL A 67 6.68 -1.11 30.28
C VAL A 67 6.23 -1.49 28.86
N PRO A 68 5.07 -1.02 28.34
CA PRO A 68 4.72 -1.25 26.95
C PRO A 68 5.71 -0.60 25.98
N TYR A 69 6.37 0.51 26.31
CA TYR A 69 7.46 1.05 25.48
C TYR A 69 8.57 0.01 25.28
N TRP A 70 9.14 -0.54 26.36
CA TRP A 70 10.17 -1.60 26.28
C TRP A 70 9.67 -2.92 25.69
N LEU A 71 8.37 -3.19 25.75
CA LEU A 71 7.79 -4.42 25.22
C LEU A 71 8.10 -4.60 23.72
N ILE A 72 8.22 -3.51 22.96
CA ILE A 72 8.52 -3.62 21.53
C ILE A 72 9.85 -4.32 21.27
N ASP A 73 10.86 -4.16 22.12
CA ASP A 73 12.20 -4.74 21.92
C ASP A 73 12.15 -6.26 22.08
N LEU A 74 11.36 -6.73 23.05
CA LEU A 74 11.06 -8.15 23.20
C LEU A 74 10.28 -8.67 21.99
N LEU A 75 9.26 -7.94 21.54
CA LEU A 75 8.47 -8.32 20.38
C LEU A 75 9.31 -8.33 19.09
N TYR A 76 10.27 -7.42 18.97
CA TYR A 76 11.22 -7.39 17.86
C TYR A 76 11.99 -8.71 17.78
N GLY A 77 12.60 -9.15 18.88
CA GLY A 77 13.34 -10.41 18.93
C GLY A 77 12.46 -11.63 18.67
N VAL A 78 11.29 -11.70 19.32
CA VAL A 78 10.34 -12.82 19.17
C VAL A 78 9.81 -12.94 17.74
N SER A 79 9.61 -11.83 17.04
CA SER A 79 9.01 -11.81 15.70
C SER A 79 9.75 -12.68 14.67
N LEU A 80 11.09 -12.78 14.78
CA LEU A 80 11.91 -13.62 13.91
C LEU A 80 11.63 -15.12 14.07
N PHE A 81 11.23 -15.55 15.27
CA PHE A 81 10.95 -16.96 15.58
C PHE A 81 9.49 -17.36 15.24
N LEU A 82 8.64 -16.39 14.93
CA LEU A 82 7.27 -16.61 14.44
C LEU A 82 7.22 -16.99 12.95
N CYS A 83 8.23 -16.61 12.17
CA CYS A 83 8.30 -16.92 10.75
C CYS A 83 8.46 -18.43 10.50
N VAL A 84 7.58 -19.00 9.68
CA VAL A 84 7.53 -20.46 9.44
C VAL A 84 8.51 -20.88 8.34
N THR A 85 8.66 -20.05 7.30
CA THR A 85 9.52 -20.36 6.15
C THR A 85 10.72 -19.43 6.07
N ARG A 86 11.79 -19.87 5.38
CA ARG A 86 13.00 -19.04 5.15
C ARG A 86 12.67 -17.75 4.42
N ARG A 87 11.80 -17.82 3.40
CA ARG A 87 11.35 -16.64 2.64
C ARG A 87 10.62 -15.64 3.54
N GLN A 88 9.71 -16.11 4.39
CA GLN A 88 9.02 -15.24 5.35
C GLN A 88 9.99 -14.58 6.32
N LEU A 89 10.91 -15.36 6.89
CA LEU A 89 11.93 -14.86 7.81
C LEU A 89 12.82 -13.80 7.16
N ASP A 90 13.32 -14.07 5.96
CA ASP A 90 14.22 -13.15 5.26
C ASP A 90 13.52 -11.88 4.83
N THR A 91 12.28 -11.98 4.36
CA THR A 91 11.47 -10.80 4.03
C THR A 91 11.23 -9.96 5.27
N HIS A 92 10.90 -10.60 6.40
CA HIS A 92 10.69 -9.89 7.67
C HIS A 92 11.97 -9.23 8.18
N ALA A 93 13.09 -9.95 8.21
CA ALA A 93 14.38 -9.40 8.61
C ALA A 93 14.84 -8.25 7.70
N LEU A 94 14.62 -8.35 6.39
CA LEU A 94 14.89 -7.26 5.44
C LEU A 94 13.99 -6.05 5.67
N ARG A 95 12.73 -6.23 6.09
CA ARG A 95 11.86 -5.11 6.48
C ARG A 95 12.38 -4.41 7.73
N LEU A 96 12.77 -5.15 8.76
CA LEU A 96 13.37 -4.58 9.97
C LEU A 96 14.65 -3.78 9.62
N LEU A 97 15.54 -4.37 8.82
CA LEU A 97 16.76 -3.71 8.34
C LEU A 97 16.47 -2.47 7.50
N THR A 98 15.54 -2.55 6.55
CA THR A 98 15.18 -1.44 5.68
C THR A 98 14.54 -0.31 6.48
N THR A 99 13.71 -0.63 7.46
CA THR A 99 13.11 0.35 8.38
C THR A 99 14.20 1.09 9.15
N GLN A 100 15.17 0.36 9.70
CA GLN A 100 16.33 0.95 10.40
C GLN A 100 17.12 1.88 9.49
N VAL A 101 17.52 1.40 8.32
CA VAL A 101 18.36 2.16 7.38
C VAL A 101 17.66 3.44 6.94
N LEU A 102 16.38 3.37 6.59
CA LEU A 102 15.62 4.54 6.17
C LEU A 102 15.42 5.54 7.32
N ALA A 103 15.07 5.08 8.53
CA ALA A 103 14.92 5.94 9.69
C ALA A 103 16.24 6.65 10.06
N VAL A 104 17.35 5.89 10.16
CA VAL A 104 18.69 6.45 10.44
C VAL A 104 19.12 7.43 9.36
N THR A 105 18.83 7.16 8.09
CA THR A 105 19.11 8.10 7.00
C THR A 105 18.34 9.41 7.20
N CYS A 106 17.07 9.35 7.58
CA CYS A 106 16.28 10.54 7.93
C CYS A 106 16.88 11.30 9.13
N PHE A 107 17.27 10.60 10.20
CA PHE A 107 17.88 11.23 11.38
C PHE A 107 19.18 11.97 11.04
N LEU A 108 19.98 11.43 10.12
CA LEU A 108 21.21 12.06 9.65
C LEU A 108 20.97 13.26 8.72
N LEU A 109 19.94 13.19 7.86
CA LEU A 109 19.64 14.24 6.89
C LEU A 109 18.90 15.43 7.53
N ALA A 110 17.98 15.16 8.45
CA ALA A 110 17.13 16.15 9.10
C ALA A 110 16.97 15.82 10.60
N PRO A 111 18.00 16.07 11.42
CA PRO A 111 17.98 15.74 12.83
C PRO A 111 16.96 16.59 13.58
N LEU A 112 16.17 15.95 14.43
CA LEU A 112 15.14 16.59 15.25
C LEU A 112 15.28 16.13 16.69
N ARG A 113 15.04 17.01 17.66
CA ARG A 113 15.12 16.65 19.08
C ARG A 113 13.79 16.71 19.82
N CYS A 114 13.64 15.83 20.79
CA CYS A 114 12.58 15.91 21.80
C CYS A 114 12.88 17.09 22.73
N THR A 115 11.88 17.92 23.00
CA THR A 115 12.00 19.09 23.89
C THR A 115 11.54 18.83 25.32
N PHE A 116 10.90 17.68 25.57
CA PHE A 116 10.37 17.37 26.89
C PHE A 116 11.47 16.80 27.78
N GLU A 117 11.77 17.50 28.86
CA GLU A 117 12.67 17.04 29.91
C GLU A 117 11.86 16.25 30.94
N ARG A 118 12.24 14.98 31.16
CA ARG A 118 11.66 14.16 32.23
C ARG A 118 12.21 14.63 33.57
N GLY A 119 11.31 14.91 34.51
CA GLY A 119 11.68 15.10 35.92
C GLY A 119 12.05 13.77 36.60
N GLU A 120 12.39 13.83 37.90
CA GLU A 120 12.75 12.64 38.67
C GLU A 120 11.57 11.67 38.82
N VAL A 121 11.70 10.48 38.24
CA VAL A 121 10.78 9.36 38.44
C VAL A 121 11.45 8.37 39.39
N SER A 122 10.86 8.10 40.55
CA SER A 122 11.42 7.17 41.53
C SER A 122 10.95 5.72 41.33
N GLY A 123 11.68 4.77 41.91
CA GLY A 123 11.32 3.35 41.92
C GLY A 123 11.68 2.58 40.64
N ALA A 124 11.01 1.45 40.41
CA ALA A 124 11.34 0.53 39.31
C ALA A 124 11.18 1.15 37.91
N PHE A 125 10.22 2.06 37.74
CA PHE A 125 10.03 2.77 36.47
C PHE A 125 11.13 3.79 36.21
N GLY A 126 11.63 4.47 37.26
CA GLY A 126 12.80 5.35 37.17
C GLY A 126 14.01 4.62 36.64
N TRP A 127 14.31 3.46 37.22
CA TRP A 127 15.41 2.61 36.75
C TRP A 127 15.28 2.20 35.27
N LEU A 128 14.07 1.85 34.81
CA LEU A 128 13.83 1.55 33.39
C LEU A 128 14.03 2.77 32.47
N PHE A 129 13.70 3.97 32.96
CA PHE A 129 13.93 5.22 32.25
C PHE A 129 15.41 5.60 32.21
N ASP A 130 16.16 5.37 33.29
CA ASP A 130 17.60 5.61 33.35
C ASP A 130 18.33 4.68 32.39
N LEU A 131 17.95 3.40 32.39
CA LEU A 131 18.48 2.43 31.44
C LEU A 131 18.16 2.83 29.99
N LEU A 132 16.91 3.26 29.71
CA LEU A 132 16.53 3.74 28.38
C LEU A 132 17.40 4.93 27.96
N THR A 133 17.56 5.91 28.84
CA THR A 133 18.32 7.14 28.55
C THR A 133 19.81 6.86 28.29
N SER A 134 20.35 5.73 28.75
CA SER A 134 21.75 5.35 28.50
C SER A 134 22.08 5.12 27.01
N PHE A 135 21.10 4.77 26.18
CA PHE A 135 21.28 4.56 24.73
C PHE A 135 20.28 5.33 23.87
N ASP A 136 19.12 5.68 24.41
CA ASP A 136 18.07 6.44 23.75
C ASP A 136 18.08 7.90 24.20
N GLN A 137 18.83 8.70 23.44
CA GLN A 137 19.03 10.13 23.65
C GLN A 137 18.03 10.92 22.78
N PRO A 138 17.73 12.20 23.10
CA PRO A 138 16.56 12.90 22.56
C PRO A 138 16.69 13.34 21.10
N PHE A 139 17.47 12.70 20.23
CA PHE A 139 17.79 13.17 18.86
C PHE A 139 17.17 12.36 17.71
N ASN A 140 16.72 11.14 17.93
CA ASN A 140 16.26 10.25 16.86
C ASN A 140 14.73 10.25 16.76
N GLN A 141 14.16 11.39 16.35
CA GLN A 141 12.73 11.68 16.46
C GLN A 141 11.92 11.26 15.21
N ALA A 142 11.87 12.08 14.15
CA ALA A 142 11.04 11.81 12.97
C ALA A 142 11.85 11.19 11.82
N PRO A 143 11.37 10.11 11.18
CA PRO A 143 10.19 9.32 11.54
C PRO A 143 10.42 8.44 12.78
N SER A 144 9.41 8.25 13.64
CA SER A 144 9.57 7.40 14.83
C SER A 144 9.87 5.97 14.42
N LEU A 145 11.10 5.53 14.72
CA LEU A 145 11.55 4.17 14.46
C LEU A 145 10.72 3.14 15.27
N HIS A 146 10.35 3.49 16.49
CA HIS A 146 9.50 2.67 17.36
C HIS A 146 8.14 2.38 16.71
N ILE A 147 7.48 3.42 16.18
CA ILE A 147 6.19 3.26 15.49
C ILE A 147 6.34 2.57 14.13
N ALA A 148 7.42 2.86 13.39
CA ALA A 148 7.68 2.19 12.13
C ALA A 148 7.88 0.67 12.32
N LEU A 149 8.67 0.28 13.33
CA LEU A 149 8.85 -1.11 13.72
C LEU A 149 7.54 -1.73 14.19
N LEU A 150 6.73 -1.03 14.98
CA LEU A 150 5.44 -1.53 15.43
C LEU A 150 4.54 -1.93 14.24
N VAL A 151 4.46 -1.08 13.21
CA VAL A 151 3.70 -1.37 11.99
C VAL A 151 4.23 -2.63 11.27
N VAL A 152 5.55 -2.77 11.16
CA VAL A 152 6.18 -3.95 10.53
C VAL A 152 5.96 -5.22 11.36
N LEU A 153 6.03 -5.12 12.69
CA LEU A 153 5.88 -6.23 13.61
C LEU A 153 4.44 -6.76 13.64
N LEU A 154 3.42 -5.95 13.41
CA LEU A 154 2.01 -6.39 13.42
C LEU A 154 1.76 -7.61 12.52
N GLU A 155 2.40 -7.68 11.34
CA GLU A 155 2.14 -8.76 10.39
C GLU A 155 2.48 -10.17 10.92
N PRO A 156 3.72 -10.49 11.36
CA PRO A 156 4.04 -11.81 11.88
C PRO A 156 3.21 -12.18 13.11
N TYR A 157 2.86 -11.22 13.97
CA TYR A 157 1.99 -11.47 15.13
C TYR A 157 0.56 -11.83 14.72
N LEU A 158 -0.05 -11.09 13.80
CA LEU A 158 -1.40 -11.38 13.30
C LEU A 158 -1.46 -12.69 12.50
N ARG A 159 -0.36 -13.08 11.83
CA ARG A 159 -0.24 -14.37 11.14
C ARG A 159 -0.10 -15.54 12.12
N ALA A 160 0.65 -15.36 13.21
CA ALA A 160 0.87 -16.41 14.20
C ALA A 160 -0.32 -16.57 15.17
N ALA A 161 -1.00 -15.48 15.50
CA ALA A 161 -2.13 -15.49 16.43
C ALA A 161 -3.43 -15.95 15.75
N PRO A 162 -4.22 -16.84 16.37
CA PRO A 162 -5.58 -17.14 15.93
C PRO A 162 -6.44 -15.88 15.86
N ARG A 163 -7.40 -15.81 14.92
CA ARG A 163 -8.27 -14.62 14.70
C ARG A 163 -8.94 -14.08 15.97
N ARG A 164 -9.35 -14.95 16.91
CA ARG A 164 -9.94 -14.56 18.20
C ARG A 164 -9.02 -13.70 19.09
N TRP A 165 -7.70 -13.82 18.90
CA TRP A 165 -6.69 -13.08 19.66
C TRP A 165 -6.20 -11.82 18.94
N HIS A 166 -6.69 -11.53 17.73
CA HIS A 166 -6.28 -10.32 16.99
C HIS A 166 -6.61 -9.04 17.77
N GLY A 167 -7.72 -9.01 18.52
CA GLY A 167 -8.05 -7.89 19.40
C GLY A 167 -6.95 -7.60 20.43
N LEU A 168 -6.38 -8.64 21.06
CA LEU A 168 -5.27 -8.47 22.00
C LEU A 168 -4.02 -7.91 21.31
N VAL A 169 -3.68 -8.41 20.11
CA VAL A 169 -2.53 -7.90 19.34
C VAL A 169 -2.70 -6.40 19.03
N TYR A 170 -3.90 -5.99 18.61
CA TYR A 170 -4.18 -4.57 18.35
C TYR A 170 -4.16 -3.72 19.62
N VAL A 171 -4.73 -4.20 20.73
CA VAL A 171 -4.68 -3.49 22.01
C VAL A 171 -3.25 -3.29 22.48
N THR A 172 -2.41 -4.34 22.42
CA THR A 172 -0.98 -4.22 22.74
C THR A 172 -0.29 -3.22 21.83
N ALA A 173 -0.55 -3.26 20.52
CA ALA A 173 0.04 -2.30 19.59
C ALA A 173 -0.40 -0.86 19.88
N LEU A 174 -1.67 -0.63 20.21
CA LEU A 174 -2.17 0.69 20.60
C LEU A 174 -1.54 1.18 21.91
N LEU A 175 -1.31 0.30 22.88
CA LEU A 175 -0.61 0.65 24.13
C LEU A 175 0.85 1.03 23.88
N ILE A 176 1.55 0.32 22.99
CA ILE A 176 2.91 0.67 22.56
C ILE A 176 2.89 2.01 21.81
N ALA A 177 1.94 2.23 20.91
CA ALA A 177 1.84 3.48 20.17
C ALA A 177 1.50 4.67 21.07
N ALA A 178 0.67 4.48 22.10
CA ALA A 178 0.37 5.52 23.08
C ALA A 178 1.57 5.78 24.01
N SER A 179 2.32 4.73 24.35
CA SER A 179 3.42 4.84 25.31
C SER A 179 4.49 5.81 24.83
N VAL A 180 4.80 5.87 23.53
CA VAL A 180 5.86 6.76 23.02
C VAL A 180 5.64 8.24 23.37
N MET A 181 4.37 8.68 23.42
CA MET A 181 4.02 10.04 23.82
C MET A 181 3.91 10.19 25.33
N THR A 182 3.36 9.21 26.03
CA THR A 182 3.19 9.28 27.49
C THR A 182 4.46 8.97 28.28
N THR A 183 5.52 8.50 27.62
CA THR A 183 6.89 8.43 28.13
C THR A 183 7.75 9.63 27.73
N TRP A 184 7.17 10.60 27.01
CA TRP A 184 7.83 11.78 26.45
C TRP A 184 9.10 11.45 25.64
N GLN A 185 9.07 10.33 24.89
CA GLN A 185 10.18 9.95 24.00
C GLN A 185 10.05 10.55 22.60
N HIS A 186 8.81 10.80 22.17
CA HIS A 186 8.50 11.29 20.84
C HIS A 186 7.49 12.42 20.86
N HIS A 187 7.64 13.34 19.90
CA HIS A 187 6.63 14.32 19.56
C HIS A 187 5.58 13.74 18.63
N PHE A 188 4.40 14.37 18.57
CA PHE A 188 3.29 13.84 17.78
C PHE A 188 3.66 13.67 16.30
N PHE A 189 4.46 14.57 15.73
CA PHE A 189 4.87 14.50 14.31
C PHE A 189 5.63 13.21 13.95
N ASP A 190 6.31 12.61 14.93
CA ASP A 190 7.13 11.40 14.73
C ASP A 190 6.25 10.16 14.52
N LEU A 191 5.04 10.14 15.11
CA LEU A 191 4.12 9.01 15.05
C LEU A 191 3.57 8.75 13.64
N PRO A 192 2.91 9.71 12.96
CA PRO A 192 2.37 9.47 11.62
C PRO A 192 3.48 9.28 10.60
N THR A 193 4.63 9.94 10.75
CA THR A 193 5.80 9.74 9.88
C THR A 193 6.42 8.35 10.07
N GLY A 194 6.51 7.87 11.31
CA GLY A 194 6.89 6.49 11.64
C GLY A 194 5.93 5.45 11.07
N ALA A 195 4.62 5.66 11.26
CA ALA A 195 3.60 4.76 10.71
C ALA A 195 3.64 4.71 9.18
N TRP A 196 3.83 5.87 8.53
CA TRP A 196 4.00 5.97 7.08
C TRP A 196 5.26 5.22 6.62
N LEU A 197 6.39 5.38 7.30
CA LEU A 197 7.63 4.64 7.01
C LEU A 197 7.43 3.13 7.11
N GLY A 198 6.79 2.65 8.19
CA GLY A 198 6.47 1.23 8.35
C GLY A 198 5.59 0.70 7.21
N CYS A 199 4.55 1.46 6.83
CA CYS A 199 3.71 1.12 5.67
C CYS A 199 4.52 1.12 4.36
N PHE A 200 5.43 2.07 4.18
CA PHE A 200 6.28 2.19 3.00
C PHE A 200 7.18 0.96 2.84
N VAL A 201 7.77 0.49 3.94
CA VAL A 201 8.59 -0.73 3.95
C VAL A 201 7.76 -1.97 3.63
N LEU A 202 6.54 -2.08 4.19
CA LEU A 202 5.62 -3.18 3.85
C LEU A 202 5.18 -3.17 2.38
N TRP A 203 5.01 -1.98 1.80
CA TRP A 203 4.73 -1.81 0.38
C TRP A 203 5.92 -2.20 -0.50
N LEU A 204 7.13 -1.77 -0.12
CA LEU A 204 8.36 -2.05 -0.85
C LEU A 204 8.71 -3.55 -0.89
N LEU A 205 8.49 -4.22 0.24
CA LEU A 205 8.81 -5.63 0.47
C LEU A 205 7.53 -6.41 0.82
N PRO A 206 6.64 -6.70 -0.15
CA PRO A 206 5.41 -7.45 0.11
C PRO A 206 5.70 -8.92 0.45
N SER A 207 4.83 -9.53 1.26
CA SER A 207 5.07 -10.89 1.81
C SER A 207 4.92 -11.98 0.76
N ASP A 208 3.91 -11.85 -0.10
CA ASP A 208 3.49 -12.92 -1.02
C ASP A 208 3.85 -12.61 -2.48
N ALA A 209 4.31 -11.40 -2.76
CA ALA A 209 4.76 -10.95 -4.09
C ALA A 209 6.28 -10.77 -4.15
N ARG A 210 6.79 -10.45 -5.35
CA ARG A 210 8.20 -10.04 -5.52
C ARG A 210 8.40 -8.63 -4.96
N PRO A 211 9.57 -8.32 -4.36
CA PRO A 211 9.94 -6.96 -3.96
C PRO A 211 9.70 -5.95 -5.07
N LEU A 212 9.12 -4.79 -4.74
CA LEU A 212 8.81 -3.76 -5.72
C LEU A 212 10.08 -3.22 -6.40
N LEU A 213 11.18 -3.06 -5.66
CA LEU A 213 12.46 -2.62 -6.21
C LEU A 213 12.94 -3.50 -7.38
N GLY A 214 12.73 -4.82 -7.29
CA GLY A 214 13.10 -5.75 -8.36
C GLY A 214 12.20 -5.68 -9.60
N ARG A 215 11.07 -4.95 -9.50
CA ARG A 215 10.10 -4.74 -10.58
C ARG A 215 10.22 -3.36 -11.22
N LEU A 216 10.81 -2.38 -10.52
CA LEU A 216 10.96 -1.03 -11.03
C LEU A 216 11.85 -1.05 -12.28
N ARG A 217 11.28 -0.63 -13.40
CA ARG A 217 11.97 -0.53 -14.69
C ARG A 217 11.48 0.72 -15.39
N LEU A 218 12.40 1.62 -15.74
CA LEU A 218 12.06 2.81 -16.51
C LEU A 218 11.40 2.38 -17.83
N VAL A 219 10.14 2.76 -18.00
CA VAL A 219 9.40 2.48 -19.23
C VAL A 219 9.55 3.69 -20.15
N PRO A 220 10.12 3.54 -21.37
CA PRO A 220 10.34 4.64 -22.31
C PRO A 220 9.04 5.08 -23.00
N ASP A 221 8.01 5.39 -22.22
CA ASP A 221 6.73 5.90 -22.69
C ASP A 221 6.56 7.39 -22.34
N ARG A 222 6.23 8.20 -23.35
CA ARG A 222 6.09 9.66 -23.18
C ARG A 222 4.92 10.01 -22.25
N LYS A 223 3.81 9.26 -22.33
CA LYS A 223 2.61 9.54 -21.53
C LYS A 223 2.88 9.27 -20.04
N ARG A 224 3.50 8.12 -19.74
CA ARG A 224 3.98 7.77 -18.39
C ARG A 224 4.92 8.81 -17.81
N ARG A 225 5.92 9.28 -18.57
CA ARG A 225 6.84 10.34 -18.11
C ARG A 225 6.14 11.67 -17.83
N CYS A 226 5.17 12.05 -18.67
CA CYS A 226 4.38 13.26 -18.47
C CYS A 226 3.53 13.16 -17.19
N LEU A 227 2.86 12.02 -16.96
CA LEU A 227 2.10 11.77 -15.74
C LEU A 227 2.99 11.76 -14.50
N ALA A 228 4.16 11.11 -14.58
CA ALA A 228 5.13 11.10 -13.50
C ALA A 228 5.63 12.51 -13.16
N ALA A 229 5.93 13.33 -14.17
CA ALA A 229 6.33 14.72 -13.96
C ALA A 229 5.19 15.56 -13.37
N ALA A 230 3.94 15.37 -13.81
CA ALA A 230 2.78 16.07 -13.27
C ALA A 230 2.54 15.73 -11.79
N TYR A 231 2.52 14.44 -11.44
CA TYR A 231 2.38 14.01 -10.05
C TYR A 231 3.57 14.42 -9.19
N GLY A 232 4.80 14.32 -9.71
CA GLY A 232 6.01 14.76 -9.02
C GLY A 232 6.02 16.27 -8.77
N GLY A 233 5.68 17.08 -9.77
CA GLY A 233 5.56 18.53 -9.66
C GLY A 233 4.47 18.96 -8.67
N ALA A 234 3.29 18.33 -8.71
CA ALA A 234 2.24 18.56 -7.73
C ALA A 234 2.68 18.15 -6.31
N GLY A 235 3.40 17.03 -6.18
CA GLY A 235 3.98 16.60 -4.91
C GLY A 235 4.98 17.60 -4.34
N LEU A 236 5.89 18.13 -5.17
CA LEU A 236 6.85 19.18 -4.78
C LEU A 236 6.14 20.47 -4.36
N LEU A 237 5.10 20.88 -5.09
CA LEU A 237 4.31 22.05 -4.75
C LEU A 237 3.62 21.89 -3.37
N LEU A 238 2.95 20.76 -3.14
CA LEU A 238 2.31 20.47 -1.86
C LEU A 238 3.33 20.36 -0.72
N GLY A 239 4.49 19.77 -0.98
CA GLY A 239 5.59 19.68 -0.02
C GLY A 239 6.12 21.07 0.37
N GLY A 240 6.36 21.94 -0.61
CA GLY A 240 6.77 23.32 -0.36
C GLY A 240 5.72 24.11 0.42
N MET A 241 4.43 23.93 0.08
CA MET A 241 3.32 24.58 0.80
C MET A 241 3.19 24.06 2.24
N ALA A 242 3.44 22.77 2.48
CA ALA A 242 3.46 22.19 3.82
C ALA A 242 4.50 22.85 4.72
N LEU A 243 5.72 23.03 4.19
CA LEU A 243 6.82 23.67 4.91
C LEU A 243 6.57 25.16 5.14
N ALA A 244 5.95 25.85 4.17
CA ALA A 244 5.63 27.28 4.29
C ALA A 244 4.52 27.56 5.33
N LEU A 245 3.49 26.70 5.39
CA LEU A 245 2.36 26.87 6.31
C LEU A 245 2.68 26.41 7.74
N GLY A 246 3.50 25.36 7.89
CA GLY A 246 3.77 24.72 9.19
C GLY A 246 2.49 24.21 9.87
N GLY A 247 2.56 23.87 11.16
CA GLY A 247 1.39 23.50 11.95
C GLY A 247 0.52 22.42 11.28
N ALA A 248 -0.79 22.69 11.14
CA ALA A 248 -1.72 21.80 10.44
C ALA A 248 -1.42 21.64 8.93
N GLY A 249 -0.72 22.60 8.31
CA GLY A 249 -0.26 22.53 6.93
C GLY A 249 0.70 21.37 6.67
N LEU A 250 1.37 20.84 7.70
CA LEU A 250 2.24 19.67 7.59
C LEU A 250 1.49 18.40 7.13
N TRP A 251 0.16 18.32 7.27
CA TRP A 251 -0.63 17.24 6.69
C TRP A 251 -0.53 17.17 5.16
N LEU A 252 -0.17 18.27 4.49
CA LEU A 252 0.09 18.28 3.05
C LEU A 252 1.31 17.42 2.67
N LEU A 253 2.24 17.14 3.61
CA LEU A 253 3.34 16.19 3.38
C LEU A 253 2.82 14.78 3.08
N TRP A 254 1.70 14.38 3.67
CA TRP A 254 1.10 13.08 3.39
C TRP A 254 0.58 13.00 1.95
N ALA A 255 -0.09 14.06 1.49
CA ALA A 255 -0.51 14.17 0.09
C ALA A 255 0.70 14.24 -0.86
N ALA A 256 1.72 15.04 -0.53
CA ALA A 256 2.96 15.14 -1.30
C ALA A 256 3.66 13.78 -1.44
N ALA A 257 3.80 13.04 -0.35
CA ALA A 257 4.40 11.70 -0.35
C ALA A 257 3.57 10.70 -1.17
N SER A 258 2.24 10.74 -1.04
CA SER A 258 1.33 9.92 -1.87
C SER A 258 1.53 10.19 -3.37
N LEU A 259 1.66 11.47 -3.77
CA LEU A 259 1.88 11.84 -5.17
C LEU A 259 3.29 11.50 -5.66
N ALA A 260 4.30 11.59 -4.80
CA ALA A 260 5.66 11.16 -5.12
C ALA A 260 5.72 9.66 -5.39
N LEU A 261 5.04 8.83 -4.57
CA LEU A 261 4.92 7.39 -4.83
C LEU A 261 4.22 7.13 -6.17
N LEU A 262 3.15 7.86 -6.48
CA LEU A 262 2.48 7.78 -7.78
C LEU A 262 3.42 8.13 -8.93
N ALA A 263 4.21 9.19 -8.79
CA ALA A 263 5.20 9.56 -9.80
C ALA A 263 6.17 8.41 -10.09
N VAL A 264 6.65 7.73 -9.05
CA VAL A 264 7.50 6.54 -9.18
C VAL A 264 6.75 5.38 -9.86
N ILE A 265 5.49 5.13 -9.49
CA ILE A 265 4.66 4.08 -10.11
C ILE A 265 4.49 4.33 -11.61
N TYR A 266 4.23 5.58 -12.03
CA TYR A 266 4.08 5.90 -13.45
C TYR A 266 5.40 5.86 -14.20
N LEU A 267 6.50 6.30 -13.59
CA LEU A 267 7.82 6.36 -14.21
C LEU A 267 8.46 4.98 -14.39
N ALA A 268 8.38 4.14 -13.35
CA ALA A 268 9.13 2.89 -13.28
C ALA A 268 8.30 1.68 -12.80
N GLY A 269 7.11 1.90 -12.26
CA GLY A 269 6.26 0.83 -11.73
C GLY A 269 5.22 0.30 -12.71
N ASP A 270 4.33 -0.51 -12.15
CA ASP A 270 3.19 -1.12 -12.84
C ASP A 270 1.94 -1.09 -11.95
N ALA A 271 0.83 -1.58 -12.50
CA ALA A 271 -0.47 -1.58 -11.82
C ALA A 271 -0.51 -2.46 -10.57
N GLU A 272 0.40 -3.43 -10.44
CA GLU A 272 0.46 -4.29 -9.26
C GLU A 272 1.12 -3.58 -8.07
N ALA A 273 1.70 -2.39 -8.25
CA ALA A 273 2.16 -1.55 -7.16
C ALA A 273 1.01 -1.12 -6.21
N PHE A 274 -0.24 -1.10 -6.67
CA PHE A 274 -1.41 -0.91 -5.81
C PHE A 274 -1.74 -2.17 -4.99
N ALA A 275 -1.14 -3.31 -5.32
CA ALA A 275 -1.26 -4.60 -4.63
C ALA A 275 -2.72 -5.02 -4.38
N LYS A 276 -3.61 -4.69 -5.33
CA LYS A 276 -5.03 -5.02 -5.24
C LYS A 276 -5.22 -6.53 -5.18
N GLN A 277 -5.89 -6.98 -4.13
CA GLN A 277 -6.05 -8.38 -3.81
C GLN A 277 -7.11 -9.05 -4.70
N PRO A 278 -7.11 -10.40 -4.77
CA PRO A 278 -8.13 -11.15 -5.50
C PRO A 278 -9.56 -10.95 -4.97
N ASP A 279 -9.75 -10.41 -3.76
CA ASP A 279 -11.06 -10.04 -3.20
C ASP A 279 -11.42 -8.56 -3.45
N GLY A 280 -10.63 -7.86 -4.27
CA GLY A 280 -10.82 -6.45 -4.59
C GLY A 280 -10.32 -5.47 -3.51
N SER A 281 -9.88 -5.97 -2.36
CA SER A 281 -9.36 -5.11 -1.28
C SER A 281 -7.95 -4.59 -1.58
N LEU A 282 -7.60 -3.46 -0.97
CA LEU A 282 -6.23 -2.94 -0.96
C LEU A 282 -5.57 -3.23 0.41
N PRO A 283 -4.29 -3.60 0.44
CA PRO A 283 -3.56 -3.76 1.70
C PRO A 283 -3.58 -2.49 2.54
N CYS A 284 -3.61 -2.64 3.86
CA CYS A 284 -3.66 -1.48 4.78
C CYS A 284 -2.49 -0.51 4.55
N ALA A 285 -1.29 -1.04 4.31
CA ALA A 285 -0.11 -0.25 3.98
C ALA A 285 -0.34 0.64 2.74
N VAL A 286 -0.86 0.07 1.63
CA VAL A 286 -1.16 0.84 0.42
C VAL A 286 -2.23 1.90 0.68
N ARG A 287 -3.29 1.55 1.43
CA ARG A 287 -4.34 2.50 1.80
C ARG A 287 -3.79 3.66 2.64
N CYS A 288 -2.88 3.41 3.56
CA CYS A 288 -2.24 4.44 4.37
C CYS A 288 -1.32 5.33 3.52
N LEU A 289 -0.44 4.73 2.70
CA LEU A 289 0.50 5.47 1.88
C LEU A 289 -0.18 6.37 0.84
N LEU A 290 -1.23 5.85 0.21
CA LEU A 290 -1.89 6.50 -0.91
C LEU A 290 -3.23 7.15 -0.54
N ALA A 291 -3.62 7.18 0.74
CA ALA A 291 -4.96 7.60 1.16
C ALA A 291 -5.42 8.95 0.57
N PRO A 292 -4.60 10.02 0.58
CA PRO A 292 -4.98 11.30 -0.01
C PRO A 292 -5.30 11.18 -1.51
N TYR A 293 -4.48 10.43 -2.25
CA TYR A 293 -4.74 10.15 -3.66
C TYR A 293 -5.97 9.27 -3.85
N LEU A 294 -6.15 8.20 -3.06
CA LEU A 294 -7.28 7.29 -3.17
C LEU A 294 -8.61 8.01 -2.91
N ALA A 295 -8.65 8.89 -1.91
CA ALA A 295 -9.80 9.74 -1.64
C ALA A 295 -10.09 10.66 -2.83
N ALA A 296 -9.07 11.33 -3.37
CA ALA A 296 -9.21 12.18 -4.56
C ALA A 296 -9.67 11.38 -5.79
N ALA A 297 -9.13 10.19 -6.03
CA ALA A 297 -9.51 9.31 -7.14
C ALA A 297 -10.96 8.83 -7.01
N TRP A 298 -11.40 8.49 -5.79
CA TRP A 298 -12.79 8.13 -5.51
C TRP A 298 -13.73 9.31 -5.75
N LEU A 299 -13.41 10.50 -5.21
CA LEU A 299 -14.19 11.71 -5.42
C LEU A 299 -14.28 12.09 -6.90
N ASN A 300 -13.16 12.05 -7.61
CA ASN A 300 -13.07 12.27 -9.05
C ASN A 300 -14.00 11.30 -9.80
N SER A 301 -13.96 10.02 -9.42
CA SER A 301 -14.82 9.00 -9.99
C SER A 301 -16.31 9.29 -9.83
N ARG A 302 -16.73 9.73 -8.63
CA ARG A 302 -18.14 10.10 -8.38
C ARG A 302 -18.54 11.37 -9.08
N TRP A 303 -17.69 12.38 -9.07
CA TRP A 303 -17.98 13.67 -9.68
C TRP A 303 -18.20 13.54 -11.19
N TRP A 304 -17.28 12.89 -11.92
CA TRP A 304 -17.37 12.75 -13.37
C TRP A 304 -18.49 11.83 -13.85
N THR A 305 -18.94 10.91 -13.01
CA THR A 305 -19.99 9.93 -13.38
C THR A 305 -21.35 10.22 -12.76
N ARG A 306 -21.52 11.34 -12.04
CA ARG A 306 -22.76 11.65 -11.30
C ARG A 306 -24.01 11.77 -12.18
N HIS A 307 -23.84 12.08 -13.46
CA HIS A 307 -24.93 12.19 -14.45
C HIS A 307 -24.95 11.03 -15.45
N LEU A 308 -24.09 10.02 -15.26
CA LEU A 308 -24.02 8.85 -16.13
C LEU A 308 -24.76 7.69 -15.48
N ALA A 309 -25.39 6.85 -16.30
CA ALA A 309 -25.85 5.55 -15.84
C ALA A 309 -24.68 4.78 -15.21
N ALA A 310 -24.94 4.08 -14.10
CA ALA A 310 -23.92 3.31 -13.39
C ALA A 310 -23.33 2.21 -14.28
N VAL A 311 -24.21 1.57 -15.06
CA VAL A 311 -23.91 0.46 -15.96
C VAL A 311 -24.77 0.59 -17.23
N ASN A 312 -24.22 0.23 -18.38
CA ASN A 312 -24.92 0.15 -19.67
C ASN A 312 -24.69 -1.24 -20.26
N GLU A 313 -25.75 -1.94 -20.65
CA GLU A 313 -25.61 -3.22 -21.37
C GLU A 313 -25.08 -2.98 -22.78
N VAL A 314 -24.06 -3.73 -23.18
CA VAL A 314 -23.39 -3.59 -24.49
C VAL A 314 -23.66 -4.81 -25.38
N ALA A 315 -23.81 -5.98 -24.75
CA ALA A 315 -24.22 -7.23 -25.36
C ALA A 315 -25.00 -8.04 -24.32
N ALA A 316 -25.75 -9.05 -24.77
CA ALA A 316 -26.60 -9.87 -23.90
C ALA A 316 -25.83 -10.40 -22.66
N GLY A 317 -26.22 -9.91 -21.48
CA GLY A 317 -25.65 -10.29 -20.19
C GLY A 317 -24.25 -9.74 -19.91
N VAL A 318 -23.76 -8.78 -20.70
CA VAL A 318 -22.46 -8.13 -20.53
C VAL A 318 -22.61 -6.62 -20.57
N ALA A 319 -22.24 -5.99 -19.46
CA ALA A 319 -22.44 -4.57 -19.26
C ALA A 319 -21.14 -3.84 -18.94
N LEU A 320 -21.08 -2.56 -19.31
CA LEU A 320 -19.96 -1.64 -19.09
C LEU A 320 -20.34 -0.60 -18.06
N GLY A 321 -19.45 -0.32 -17.10
CA GLY A 321 -19.72 0.70 -16.10
C GLY A 321 -18.51 1.21 -15.34
N ARG A 322 -18.79 2.19 -14.47
CA ARG A 322 -17.87 2.60 -13.41
C ARG A 322 -17.80 1.50 -12.35
N LEU A 323 -16.69 1.40 -11.62
CA LEU A 323 -16.55 0.61 -10.41
C LEU A 323 -17.63 0.99 -9.36
N PRO A 324 -18.61 0.12 -9.08
CA PRO A 324 -19.74 0.46 -8.22
C PRO A 324 -19.37 0.42 -6.74
N SER A 325 -20.13 1.13 -5.90
CA SER A 325 -20.06 0.93 -4.45
C SER A 325 -20.87 -0.28 -4.01
N ALA A 326 -20.61 -0.78 -2.78
CA ALA A 326 -21.32 -1.90 -2.16
C ALA A 326 -22.85 -1.73 -2.19
N ASP A 327 -23.34 -0.53 -1.89
CA ASP A 327 -24.77 -0.19 -1.86
C ASP A 327 -25.45 -0.26 -3.23
N GLN A 328 -24.67 -0.11 -4.31
CA GLN A 328 -25.19 -0.12 -5.67
C GLN A 328 -25.31 -1.54 -6.22
N LEU A 329 -24.50 -2.49 -5.73
CA LEU A 329 -24.40 -3.84 -6.28
C LEU A 329 -25.73 -4.60 -6.35
N PRO A 330 -26.60 -4.60 -5.31
CA PRO A 330 -27.86 -5.33 -5.36
C PRO A 330 -28.78 -4.84 -6.48
N ALA A 331 -28.77 -3.54 -6.76
CA ALA A 331 -29.63 -2.92 -7.78
C ALA A 331 -29.13 -3.17 -9.21
N LEU A 332 -27.85 -3.55 -9.40
CA LEU A 332 -27.27 -3.77 -10.72
C LEU A 332 -27.59 -5.14 -11.32
N GLY A 333 -28.04 -6.11 -10.51
CA GLY A 333 -28.34 -7.47 -10.98
C GLY A 333 -27.12 -8.23 -11.52
N VAL A 334 -25.91 -7.78 -11.19
CA VAL A 334 -24.65 -8.39 -11.66
C VAL A 334 -24.22 -9.50 -10.71
N ARG A 335 -23.73 -10.61 -11.27
CA ARG A 335 -23.19 -11.74 -10.50
C ARG A 335 -21.68 -11.86 -10.61
N CYS A 336 -21.13 -11.33 -11.70
CA CYS A 336 -19.72 -11.38 -12.00
C CYS A 336 -19.17 -9.98 -12.30
N VAL A 337 -17.94 -9.72 -11.85
CA VAL A 337 -17.27 -8.43 -12.05
C VAL A 337 -15.86 -8.67 -12.56
N VAL A 338 -15.56 -8.08 -13.72
CA VAL A 338 -14.21 -8.01 -14.30
C VAL A 338 -13.72 -6.58 -14.13
N ASP A 339 -12.76 -6.39 -13.23
CA ASP A 339 -12.31 -5.09 -12.77
C ASP A 339 -10.91 -4.75 -13.28
N LEU A 340 -10.81 -3.65 -14.03
CA LEU A 340 -9.56 -3.12 -14.56
C LEU A 340 -8.94 -1.99 -13.73
N CYS A 341 -9.62 -1.55 -12.66
CA CYS A 341 -9.14 -0.52 -11.77
C CYS A 341 -8.09 -1.10 -10.82
N ALA A 342 -6.87 -0.58 -10.89
CA ALA A 342 -5.81 -0.94 -9.96
C ALA A 342 -5.95 -0.20 -8.62
N GLU A 343 -6.40 1.04 -8.70
CA GLU A 343 -6.25 2.04 -7.65
C GLU A 343 -7.39 2.06 -6.63
N LEU A 344 -8.65 1.78 -7.01
CA LEU A 344 -9.78 1.84 -6.08
C LEU A 344 -10.14 0.45 -5.53
N PRO A 345 -10.45 0.32 -4.23
CA PRO A 345 -10.89 -0.96 -3.66
C PRO A 345 -12.30 -1.33 -4.15
N PHE A 346 -12.58 -2.63 -4.17
CA PHE A 346 -13.89 -3.17 -4.55
C PHE A 346 -14.38 -4.20 -3.51
N PRO A 347 -15.64 -4.14 -3.05
CA PRO A 347 -16.21 -5.10 -2.11
C PRO A 347 -16.70 -6.35 -2.86
N ALA A 348 -15.81 -7.31 -3.12
CA ALA A 348 -16.14 -8.50 -3.93
C ALA A 348 -16.97 -9.59 -3.22
N SER A 349 -17.33 -9.40 -1.94
CA SER A 349 -18.00 -10.44 -1.16
C SER A 349 -19.32 -10.87 -1.80
N GLY A 350 -19.49 -12.18 -2.02
CA GLY A 350 -20.70 -12.75 -2.64
C GLY A 350 -20.76 -12.66 -4.17
N LEU A 351 -19.70 -12.14 -4.83
CA LEU A 351 -19.63 -12.03 -6.30
C LEU A 351 -18.48 -12.88 -6.88
N HIS A 352 -18.63 -13.28 -8.14
CA HIS A 352 -17.52 -13.83 -8.91
C HIS A 352 -16.67 -12.68 -9.44
N TYR A 353 -15.52 -12.44 -8.83
CA TYR A 353 -14.70 -11.27 -9.09
C TYR A 353 -13.35 -11.65 -9.70
N ALA A 354 -12.96 -10.92 -10.75
CA ALA A 354 -11.67 -11.03 -11.40
C ALA A 354 -11.01 -9.64 -11.49
N SER A 355 -9.81 -9.52 -10.93
CA SER A 355 -9.00 -8.28 -10.96
C SER A 355 -7.93 -8.38 -12.05
N ILE A 356 -7.96 -7.48 -13.02
CA ILE A 356 -6.92 -7.30 -14.05
C ILE A 356 -6.40 -5.86 -13.94
N PRO A 357 -5.53 -5.55 -12.97
CA PRO A 357 -5.17 -4.17 -12.67
C PRO A 357 -4.45 -3.52 -13.86
N VAL A 358 -4.97 -2.35 -14.28
CA VAL A 358 -4.40 -1.50 -15.33
C VAL A 358 -4.25 -0.09 -14.78
N LEU A 359 -3.07 0.54 -14.98
CA LEU A 359 -2.82 1.92 -14.54
C LEU A 359 -3.79 2.89 -15.22
N ASP A 360 -4.32 3.84 -14.47
CA ASP A 360 -5.19 4.86 -15.03
C ASP A 360 -4.47 5.72 -16.07
N LEU A 361 -5.21 6.13 -17.10
CA LEU A 361 -4.72 6.88 -18.26
C LEU A 361 -3.66 6.15 -19.12
N ILE A 362 -3.27 4.92 -18.80
CA ILE A 362 -2.39 4.10 -19.63
C ILE A 362 -3.23 3.02 -20.33
N PRO A 363 -3.10 2.84 -21.66
CA PRO A 363 -3.83 1.77 -22.33
C PRO A 363 -3.40 0.38 -21.81
N PRO A 364 -4.32 -0.59 -21.74
CA PRO A 364 -3.97 -1.96 -21.37
C PRO A 364 -3.02 -2.57 -22.41
N THR A 365 -2.08 -3.40 -21.95
CA THR A 365 -1.20 -4.16 -22.87
C THR A 365 -1.98 -5.28 -23.56
N PRO A 366 -1.55 -5.79 -24.73
CA PRO A 366 -2.20 -6.93 -25.39
C PRO A 366 -2.39 -8.15 -24.47
N GLY A 367 -1.41 -8.45 -23.61
CA GLY A 367 -1.54 -9.52 -22.62
C GLY A 367 -2.51 -9.23 -21.47
N GLN A 368 -2.73 -7.96 -21.12
CA GLN A 368 -3.82 -7.56 -20.19
C GLN A 368 -5.18 -7.66 -20.86
N ILE A 369 -5.28 -7.27 -22.14
CA ILE A 369 -6.49 -7.41 -22.95
C ILE A 369 -6.88 -8.88 -23.03
N GLU A 370 -5.96 -9.75 -23.44
CA GLU A 370 -6.22 -11.19 -23.58
C GLU A 370 -6.70 -11.83 -22.27
N ARG A 371 -6.02 -11.56 -21.15
CA ARG A 371 -6.44 -12.05 -19.83
C ARG A 371 -7.82 -11.55 -19.43
N ALA A 372 -8.14 -10.29 -19.72
CA ALA A 372 -9.43 -9.72 -19.37
C ALA A 372 -10.55 -10.27 -20.26
N VAL A 373 -10.30 -10.49 -21.55
CA VAL A 373 -11.22 -11.16 -22.48
C VAL A 373 -11.54 -12.57 -21.99
N GLN A 374 -10.52 -13.36 -21.65
CA GLN A 374 -10.70 -14.70 -21.10
C GLN A 374 -11.48 -14.68 -19.77
N ALA A 375 -11.20 -13.71 -18.89
CA ALA A 375 -11.93 -13.53 -17.64
C ALA A 375 -13.42 -13.23 -17.88
N ILE A 376 -13.75 -12.44 -18.92
CA ILE A 376 -15.15 -12.18 -19.30
C ILE A 376 -15.83 -13.48 -19.72
N ASP A 377 -15.21 -14.30 -20.57
CA ASP A 377 -15.84 -15.55 -21.02
C ASP A 377 -16.08 -16.56 -19.88
N VAL A 378 -15.14 -16.66 -18.93
CA VAL A 378 -15.33 -17.47 -17.73
C VAL A 378 -16.48 -16.90 -16.88
N ALA A 379 -16.50 -15.59 -16.68
CA ALA A 379 -17.52 -14.90 -15.89
C ALA A 379 -18.93 -15.06 -16.48
N ARG A 380 -19.09 -14.99 -17.81
CA ARG A 380 -20.40 -15.11 -18.47
C ARG A 380 -21.10 -16.44 -18.22
N ARG A 381 -20.34 -17.51 -18.00
CA ARG A 381 -20.89 -18.84 -17.66
C ARG A 381 -21.53 -18.88 -16.26
N GLN A 382 -21.25 -17.88 -15.43
CA GLN A 382 -21.67 -17.82 -14.03
C GLN A 382 -22.82 -16.82 -13.80
N GLY A 383 -23.06 -15.89 -14.73
CA GLY A 383 -24.19 -14.97 -14.72
C GLY A 383 -23.89 -13.63 -15.41
N PRO A 384 -24.76 -12.62 -15.23
CA PRO A 384 -24.57 -11.28 -15.79
C PRO A 384 -23.24 -10.67 -15.33
N VAL A 385 -22.47 -10.16 -16.31
CA VAL A 385 -21.10 -9.67 -16.12
C VAL A 385 -21.05 -8.15 -16.21
N LEU A 386 -20.40 -7.52 -15.23
CA LEU A 386 -19.96 -6.13 -15.29
C LEU A 386 -18.47 -6.05 -15.60
N VAL A 387 -18.12 -5.42 -16.72
CA VAL A 387 -16.75 -5.01 -17.03
C VAL A 387 -16.58 -3.56 -16.61
N CYS A 388 -15.66 -3.27 -15.70
CA CYS A 388 -15.54 -1.93 -15.11
C CYS A 388 -14.10 -1.47 -14.92
N CYS A 389 -13.95 -0.15 -14.80
CA CYS A 389 -12.75 0.52 -14.31
C CYS A 389 -13.19 1.73 -13.45
N ALA A 390 -12.28 2.62 -13.06
CA ALA A 390 -12.62 3.75 -12.17
C ALA A 390 -13.78 4.63 -12.69
N LEU A 391 -13.86 4.88 -14.00
CA LEU A 391 -14.94 5.69 -14.62
C LEU A 391 -15.84 4.90 -15.57
N GLY A 392 -15.36 3.75 -16.06
CA GLY A 392 -16.04 3.00 -17.13
C GLY A 392 -15.96 3.66 -18.50
N LEU A 393 -14.93 4.49 -18.77
CA LEU A 393 -14.86 5.31 -19.98
C LEU A 393 -13.70 4.97 -20.94
N ALA A 394 -12.64 4.31 -20.48
CA ALA A 394 -11.45 4.04 -21.30
C ALA A 394 -10.98 2.58 -21.16
N ARG A 395 -10.26 2.25 -20.08
CA ARG A 395 -9.66 0.90 -19.84
C ARG A 395 -10.64 -0.26 -20.07
N SER A 396 -11.78 -0.25 -19.38
CA SER A 396 -12.81 -1.28 -19.50
C SER A 396 -13.53 -1.27 -20.85
N ALA A 397 -13.65 -0.10 -21.48
CA ALA A 397 -14.28 0.05 -22.78
C ALA A 397 -13.41 -0.56 -23.90
N VAL A 398 -12.08 -0.41 -23.83
CA VAL A 398 -11.12 -1.07 -24.74
C VAL A 398 -11.23 -2.59 -24.63
N VAL A 399 -11.22 -3.12 -23.40
CA VAL A 399 -11.33 -4.58 -23.19
C VAL A 399 -12.68 -5.12 -23.64
N LEU A 400 -13.77 -4.39 -23.41
CA LEU A 400 -15.07 -4.83 -23.88
C LEU A 400 -15.15 -4.83 -25.42
N ALA A 401 -14.55 -3.84 -26.10
CA ALA A 401 -14.42 -3.86 -27.55
C ALA A 401 -13.59 -5.07 -28.03
N ALA A 402 -12.48 -5.39 -27.36
CA ALA A 402 -11.69 -6.60 -27.64
C ALA A 402 -12.51 -7.89 -27.48
N TRP A 403 -13.33 -7.95 -26.43
CA TRP A 403 -14.21 -9.10 -26.20
C TRP A 403 -15.30 -9.23 -27.27
N LEU A 404 -15.89 -8.13 -27.74
CA LEU A 404 -16.86 -8.16 -28.86
C LEU A 404 -16.26 -8.74 -30.14
N LEU A 405 -14.98 -8.42 -30.41
CA LEU A 405 -14.23 -9.02 -31.52
C LEU A 405 -14.00 -10.51 -31.28
N HIS A 406 -13.55 -10.88 -30.09
CA HIS A 406 -13.31 -12.27 -29.74
C HIS A 406 -14.56 -13.14 -29.88
N ALA A 407 -15.71 -12.62 -29.43
CA ALA A 407 -16.99 -13.31 -29.46
C ALA A 407 -17.63 -13.36 -30.86
N GLY A 408 -17.00 -12.75 -31.88
CA GLY A 408 -17.55 -12.66 -33.24
C GLY A 408 -18.78 -11.75 -33.34
N ILE A 409 -19.04 -10.91 -32.34
CA ILE A 409 -20.18 -9.98 -32.31
C ILE A 409 -19.88 -8.75 -33.18
N ALA A 410 -18.62 -8.30 -33.20
CA ALA A 410 -18.16 -7.21 -34.04
C ALA A 410 -17.17 -7.72 -35.10
N ALA A 411 -17.33 -7.25 -36.34
CA ALA A 411 -16.52 -7.68 -37.48
C ALA A 411 -15.16 -6.97 -37.59
N SER A 412 -14.98 -5.82 -36.95
CA SER A 412 -13.74 -5.04 -37.00
C SER A 412 -13.55 -4.19 -35.74
N PRO A 413 -12.31 -3.79 -35.40
CA PRO A 413 -12.03 -2.91 -34.26
C PRO A 413 -12.85 -1.63 -34.25
N ALA A 414 -13.04 -1.00 -35.43
CA ALA A 414 -13.88 0.17 -35.57
C ALA A 414 -15.36 -0.11 -35.24
N ALA A 415 -15.90 -1.25 -35.71
CA ALA A 415 -17.27 -1.67 -35.42
C ALA A 415 -17.47 -1.98 -33.93
N ALA A 416 -16.50 -2.65 -33.29
CA ALA A 416 -16.53 -2.94 -31.86
C ALA A 416 -16.56 -1.66 -31.01
N ILE A 417 -15.70 -0.69 -31.33
CA ILE A 417 -15.69 0.62 -30.66
C ILE A 417 -17.00 1.38 -30.89
N ALA A 418 -17.55 1.34 -32.10
CA ALA A 418 -18.83 1.98 -32.42
C ALA A 418 -19.97 1.39 -31.58
N GLN A 419 -20.03 0.07 -31.42
CA GLN A 419 -21.03 -0.60 -30.58
C GLN A 419 -20.90 -0.22 -29.10
N VAL A 420 -19.67 -0.20 -28.55
CA VAL A 420 -19.44 0.24 -27.16
C VAL A 420 -19.85 1.70 -26.96
N ARG A 421 -19.56 2.58 -27.92
CA ARG A 421 -19.98 3.99 -27.90
C ARG A 421 -21.49 4.15 -28.01
N ALA A 422 -22.17 3.34 -28.81
CA ALA A 422 -23.62 3.39 -28.93
C ALA A 422 -24.30 3.05 -27.59
N ALA A 423 -23.78 2.05 -26.87
CA ALA A 423 -24.29 1.67 -25.55
C ALA A 423 -23.92 2.69 -24.45
N ARG A 424 -22.73 3.31 -24.53
CA ARG A 424 -22.26 4.32 -23.56
C ARG A 424 -21.55 5.48 -24.28
N PRO A 425 -22.27 6.56 -24.67
CA PRO A 425 -21.71 7.65 -25.47
C PRO A 425 -20.53 8.40 -24.84
N ALA A 426 -20.39 8.35 -23.52
CA ALA A 426 -19.32 9.02 -22.78
C ALA A 426 -17.93 8.35 -22.90
N VAL A 427 -17.82 7.16 -23.54
CA VAL A 427 -16.53 6.47 -23.65
C VAL A 427 -15.54 7.23 -24.53
N VAL A 428 -14.29 7.29 -24.07
CA VAL A 428 -13.18 7.99 -24.71
C VAL A 428 -12.27 6.95 -25.37
N LEU A 429 -12.75 6.40 -26.48
CA LEU A 429 -11.99 5.52 -27.38
C LEU A 429 -11.69 6.30 -28.65
N GLY A 430 -10.55 6.09 -29.31
CA GLY A 430 -10.20 6.79 -30.55
C GLY A 430 -9.31 5.95 -31.47
N VAL A 431 -8.60 6.63 -32.38
CA VAL A 431 -7.72 5.98 -33.36
C VAL A 431 -6.63 5.15 -32.70
N ARG A 432 -6.10 5.60 -31.55
CA ARG A 432 -5.08 4.86 -30.81
C ARG A 432 -5.59 3.52 -30.28
N GLU A 433 -6.83 3.49 -29.81
CA GLU A 433 -7.48 2.28 -29.32
C GLU A 433 -7.85 1.33 -30.46
N VAL A 434 -8.18 1.84 -31.65
CA VAL A 434 -8.34 1.01 -32.87
C VAL A 434 -7.03 0.27 -33.17
N VAL A 435 -5.91 1.00 -33.28
CA VAL A 435 -4.59 0.42 -33.58
C VAL A 435 -4.16 -0.60 -32.51
N LEU A 436 -4.47 -0.33 -31.24
CA LEU A 436 -4.19 -1.27 -30.15
C LEU A 436 -4.97 -2.59 -30.31
N LEU A 437 -6.24 -2.52 -30.71
CA LEU A 437 -7.06 -3.70 -30.95
C LEU A 437 -6.59 -4.49 -32.18
N GLU A 438 -6.16 -3.80 -33.24
CA GLU A 438 -5.54 -4.42 -34.42
C GLU A 438 -4.27 -5.18 -34.03
N GLN A 439 -3.35 -4.54 -33.30
CA GLN A 439 -2.13 -5.17 -32.79
C GLN A 439 -2.42 -6.40 -31.92
N TRP A 440 -3.46 -6.34 -31.09
CA TRP A 440 -3.87 -7.48 -30.28
C TRP A 440 -4.43 -8.63 -31.13
N LEU A 441 -5.24 -8.34 -32.17
CA LEU A 441 -5.75 -9.35 -33.10
C LEU A 441 -4.61 -10.03 -33.87
N ASP A 442 -3.70 -9.24 -34.46
CA ASP A 442 -2.55 -9.75 -35.20
C ASP A 442 -1.68 -10.68 -34.32
N GLY A 443 -1.49 -10.30 -33.06
CA GLY A 443 -0.77 -11.11 -32.07
C GLY A 443 -1.45 -12.44 -31.74
N ARG A 444 -2.78 -12.56 -31.89
CA ARG A 444 -3.51 -13.83 -31.72
C ARG A 444 -3.44 -14.72 -32.95
N SER A 445 -3.36 -14.14 -34.15
CA SER A 445 -3.19 -14.91 -35.38
C SER A 445 -1.78 -15.50 -35.53
N ALA A 446 -0.80 -14.92 -34.85
CA ALA A 446 0.60 -15.36 -34.87
C ALA A 446 0.98 -16.38 -33.77
N ALA A 447 0.09 -16.63 -32.80
CA ALA A 447 0.28 -17.54 -31.68
C ALA A 447 -0.52 -18.83 -31.89
#